data_AF-A0A355RL48-F1
#
_entry.id   AF-A0A355RL48-F1
#
_cell.length_a   1.000
_cell.length_b   1.000
_cell.length_c   1.000
_cell.angle_alpha   90.00
_cell.angle_beta   90.00
_cell.angle_gamma   90.00
#
_symmetry.space_group_name_H-M   'P 1'
#
loop_
_entity.id
_entity.type
_entity.pdbx_description
1 polymer ?
#
loop_
_entity_poly.entity_id
_entity_poly.type
_entity_poly.pdbx_seq_one_letter_code
_entity_poly.pdbx_strand_id
1 'polypeptide(L)'
;LEARVSLAQAVKADLIISLHADALVEGTAYGTTVYTLPALASESASQSLVLRHEPDSVLQGVDLNAIDEDVAMALLDLSRLENMQSSEILAESVVKGLSRVLGGLNAKPLRKAGFSVLKGADIPAILIEAGFMSTETDLANLQNAEWRARFAEGVRLGVMIWYAQEKQIAPLRRR
;
A
#
# COMPACT_ATOMS: atom_id res chain seq x y z
N LEU A 1 -13.93 4.34 -4.53
CA LEU A 1 -12.59 3.88 -4.08
C LEU A 1 -11.59 5.03 -4.09
N GLU A 2 -11.56 5.84 -5.14
CA GLU A 2 -10.70 7.04 -5.27
C GLU A 2 -10.82 8.03 -4.09
N ALA A 3 -12.04 8.26 -3.57
CA ALA A 3 -12.25 9.10 -2.39
C ALA A 3 -11.43 8.68 -1.14
N ARG A 4 -11.01 7.41 -1.03
CA ARG A 4 -10.15 6.96 0.09
C ARG A 4 -8.71 7.46 -0.07
N VAL A 5 -8.22 7.52 -1.30
CA VAL A 5 -6.90 8.03 -1.63
C VAL A 5 -6.88 9.55 -1.43
N SER A 6 -7.89 10.25 -1.95
CA SER A 6 -8.02 11.71 -1.76
C SER A 6 -8.10 12.09 -0.27
N LEU A 7 -8.78 11.29 0.56
CA LEU A 7 -8.81 11.51 2.00
C LEU A 7 -7.42 11.33 2.64
N ALA A 8 -6.68 10.28 2.27
CA ALA A 8 -5.33 10.03 2.77
C ALA A 8 -4.37 11.18 2.42
N GLN A 9 -4.49 11.72 1.20
CA GLN A 9 -3.75 12.89 0.76
C GLN A 9 -4.15 14.15 1.55
N ALA A 10 -5.45 14.38 1.74
CA ALA A 10 -5.95 15.53 2.49
C ALA A 10 -5.47 15.55 3.94
N VAL A 11 -5.35 14.39 4.59
CA VAL A 11 -4.82 14.27 5.96
C VAL A 11 -3.30 14.14 6.03
N LYS A 12 -2.61 14.18 4.88
CA LYS A 12 -1.15 14.01 4.77
C LYS A 12 -0.68 12.71 5.43
N ALA A 13 -1.35 11.60 5.11
CA ALA A 13 -1.00 10.29 5.65
C ALA A 13 0.40 9.86 5.18
N ASP A 14 1.19 9.28 6.09
CA ASP A 14 2.50 8.72 5.75
C ASP A 14 2.40 7.37 5.02
N LEU A 15 1.26 6.67 5.12
CA LEU A 15 1.00 5.39 4.47
C LEU A 15 -0.52 5.10 4.42
N ILE A 16 -0.91 4.17 3.54
CA ILE A 16 -2.26 3.63 3.41
C ILE A 16 -2.24 2.11 3.62
N ILE A 17 -3.13 1.62 4.50
CA ILE A 17 -3.40 0.18 4.65
C ILE A 17 -4.89 -0.05 4.41
N SER A 18 -5.22 -0.76 3.33
CA SER A 18 -6.58 -1.25 3.09
C SER A 18 -6.74 -2.63 3.70
N LEU A 19 -7.64 -2.81 4.66
CA LEU A 19 -7.92 -4.10 5.29
C LEU A 19 -9.12 -4.78 4.63
N HIS A 20 -8.95 -6.04 4.23
CA HIS A 20 -9.92 -6.87 3.54
C HIS A 20 -10.10 -8.23 4.23
N ALA A 21 -11.25 -8.84 3.96
CA ALA A 21 -11.63 -10.19 4.35
C ALA A 21 -12.58 -10.73 3.27
N ASP A 22 -12.09 -10.88 2.04
CA ASP A 22 -12.92 -11.16 0.87
C ASP A 22 -13.40 -12.63 0.85
N ALA A 23 -14.48 -12.90 0.13
CA ALA A 23 -14.96 -14.27 -0.12
C ALA A 23 -14.64 -14.65 -1.57
N LEU A 24 -14.02 -15.82 -1.78
CA LEU A 24 -13.82 -16.35 -3.12
C LEU A 24 -15.06 -17.11 -3.60
N VAL A 25 -15.44 -16.87 -4.85
CA VAL A 25 -16.53 -17.60 -5.53
C VAL A 25 -16.02 -18.93 -6.10
N GLU A 26 -14.76 -19.00 -6.53
CA GLU A 26 -14.10 -20.21 -7.03
C GLU A 26 -12.63 -20.30 -6.57
N GLY A 27 -12.17 -21.53 -6.28
CA GLY A 27 -10.81 -21.83 -5.84
C GLY A 27 -10.62 -21.87 -4.31
N THR A 28 -9.44 -22.32 -3.87
CA THR A 28 -9.03 -22.37 -2.46
C THR A 28 -7.93 -21.33 -2.22
N ALA A 29 -8.29 -20.18 -1.65
CA ALA A 29 -7.30 -19.31 -1.01
C ALA A 29 -7.58 -19.26 0.50
N TYR A 30 -6.49 -19.28 1.26
CA TYR A 30 -6.52 -19.32 2.71
C TYR A 30 -5.34 -18.54 3.27
N GLY A 31 -5.49 -18.02 4.47
CA GLY A 31 -4.47 -17.29 5.19
C GLY A 31 -4.21 -15.89 4.63
N THR A 32 -3.51 -15.12 5.44
CA THR A 32 -3.28 -13.69 5.19
C THR A 32 -2.36 -13.46 3.99
N THR A 33 -2.71 -12.49 3.15
CA THR A 33 -1.87 -12.01 2.04
C THR A 33 -1.84 -10.48 1.99
N VAL A 34 -0.75 -9.92 1.48
CA VAL A 34 -0.49 -8.49 1.35
C VAL A 34 -0.22 -8.17 -0.12
N TYR A 35 -0.94 -7.19 -0.65
CA TYR A 35 -0.87 -6.77 -2.04
C TYR A 35 -0.24 -5.38 -2.17
N THR A 36 0.63 -5.24 -3.17
CA THR A 36 1.11 -3.95 -3.68
C THR A 36 0.63 -3.72 -5.10
N LEU A 37 0.71 -2.48 -5.57
CA LEU A 37 0.40 -2.15 -6.96
C LEU A 37 1.53 -2.72 -7.86
N PRO A 38 1.21 -3.39 -8.98
CA PRO A 38 2.22 -3.76 -9.97
C PRO A 38 2.83 -2.53 -10.61
N ALA A 39 4.09 -2.64 -11.02
CA ALA A 39 4.70 -1.64 -11.90
C ALA A 39 3.89 -1.56 -13.20
N LEU A 40 3.32 -0.40 -13.48
CA LEU A 40 2.66 -0.17 -14.76
C LEU A 40 3.73 -0.05 -15.84
N ALA A 41 3.54 -0.75 -16.96
CA ALA A 41 4.25 -0.44 -18.19
C ALA A 41 3.47 0.69 -18.88
N SER A 42 3.92 1.95 -18.71
CA SER A 42 3.49 3.13 -19.49
C SER A 42 1.99 3.52 -19.37
N GLU A 43 1.65 4.47 -18.50
CA GLU A 43 0.37 5.21 -18.53
C GLU A 43 0.57 6.73 -18.69
N SER A 44 1.24 7.17 -19.77
CA SER A 44 1.45 8.61 -20.05
C SER A 44 0.14 9.41 -20.27
N ALA A 45 -0.90 8.77 -20.79
CA ALA A 45 -2.19 9.42 -21.06
C ALA A 45 -3.00 9.70 -19.78
N SER A 46 -2.97 8.81 -18.79
CA SER A 46 -3.62 9.04 -17.48
C SER A 46 -2.90 10.14 -16.69
N GLN A 47 -1.57 10.23 -16.83
CA GLN A 47 -0.71 11.16 -16.10
C GLN A 47 -0.95 12.63 -16.49
N SER A 48 -1.02 12.92 -17.79
CA SER A 48 -1.32 14.29 -18.27
C SER A 48 -2.71 14.78 -17.85
N LEU A 49 -3.70 13.89 -17.73
CA LEU A 49 -5.04 14.24 -17.22
C LEU A 49 -5.02 14.57 -15.72
N VAL A 50 -4.26 13.82 -14.91
CA VAL A 50 -4.16 14.06 -13.46
C VAL A 50 -3.42 15.38 -13.17
N LEU A 51 -2.29 15.65 -13.84
CA LEU A 51 -1.56 16.92 -13.71
C LEU A 51 -2.44 18.13 -14.07
N ARG A 52 -3.31 17.99 -15.07
CA ARG A 52 -4.22 19.07 -15.50
C ARG A 52 -5.38 19.31 -14.55
N HIS A 53 -5.81 18.31 -13.78
CA HIS A 53 -6.98 18.41 -12.93
C HIS A 53 -6.66 18.61 -11.44
N GLU A 54 -5.55 18.07 -10.93
CA GLU A 54 -5.20 18.14 -9.49
C GLU A 54 -3.69 18.31 -9.22
N PRO A 55 -3.01 19.35 -9.75
CA PRO A 55 -1.56 19.51 -9.62
C PRO A 55 -1.07 19.54 -8.15
N ASP A 56 -1.86 20.10 -7.24
CA ASP A 56 -1.52 20.18 -5.81
C ASP A 56 -1.61 18.84 -5.06
N SER A 57 -2.31 17.83 -5.62
CA SER A 57 -2.47 16.50 -5.00
C SER A 57 -1.40 15.50 -5.43
N VAL A 58 -0.56 15.86 -6.40
CA VAL A 58 0.35 14.93 -7.10
C VAL A 58 1.73 14.84 -6.44
N LEU A 59 2.29 15.95 -5.97
CA LEU A 59 3.59 15.99 -5.28
C LEU A 59 3.54 16.93 -4.06
N GLN A 60 3.86 16.40 -2.89
CA GLN A 60 3.89 17.21 -1.67
C GLN A 60 5.04 18.24 -1.71
N GLY A 61 4.68 19.53 -1.71
CA GLY A 61 5.62 20.64 -1.53
C GLY A 61 6.30 21.16 -2.81
N VAL A 62 5.86 20.73 -3.99
CA VAL A 62 6.32 21.27 -5.29
C VAL A 62 5.13 21.93 -5.99
N ASP A 63 5.25 23.20 -6.36
CA ASP A 63 4.26 23.86 -7.22
C ASP A 63 4.48 23.44 -8.67
N LEU A 64 3.70 22.45 -9.10
CA LEU A 64 3.77 21.90 -10.46
C LEU A 64 3.28 22.89 -11.53
N ASN A 65 2.58 23.97 -11.16
CA ASN A 65 2.07 24.97 -12.11
C ASN A 65 3.16 25.94 -12.59
N ALA A 66 4.30 25.99 -11.88
CA ALA A 66 5.41 26.89 -12.17
C ALA A 66 6.57 26.22 -12.95
N ILE A 67 6.42 24.93 -13.29
CA ILE A 67 7.45 24.13 -13.96
C ILE A 67 6.95 23.54 -15.28
N ASP A 68 7.89 23.26 -16.17
CA ASP A 68 7.63 22.64 -17.47
C ASP A 68 6.91 21.29 -17.30
N GLU A 69 5.94 20.97 -18.17
CA GLU A 69 5.15 19.74 -18.14
C GLU A 69 6.06 18.50 -18.18
N ASP A 70 7.16 18.55 -18.94
CA ASP A 70 8.13 17.46 -19.01
C ASP A 70 8.86 17.22 -17.67
N VAL A 71 9.17 18.30 -16.95
CA VAL A 71 9.82 18.23 -15.63
C VAL A 71 8.84 17.74 -14.57
N ALA A 72 7.60 18.23 -14.59
CA ALA A 72 6.53 17.76 -13.69
C ALA A 72 6.27 16.26 -13.86
N MET A 73 6.23 15.78 -15.11
CA MET A 73 6.07 14.36 -15.44
C MET A 73 7.25 13.52 -14.93
N ALA A 74 8.49 13.97 -15.13
CA ALA A 74 9.67 13.27 -14.63
C ALA A 74 9.69 13.18 -13.10
N LEU A 75 9.32 14.25 -12.39
CA LEU A 75 9.23 14.25 -10.92
C LEU A 75 8.12 13.32 -10.42
N LEU A 76 6.98 13.27 -11.13
CA LEU A 76 5.89 12.34 -10.83
C LEU A 76 6.33 10.89 -11.00
N ASP A 77 7.05 10.57 -12.07
CA ASP A 77 7.56 9.22 -12.30
C ASP A 77 8.57 8.81 -11.23
N LEU A 78 9.47 9.71 -10.80
CA LEU A 78 10.39 9.48 -9.69
C LEU A 78 9.64 9.22 -8.37
N SER A 79 8.67 10.08 -8.02
CA SER A 79 7.84 9.91 -6.82
C SER A 79 7.12 8.56 -6.83
N ARG A 80 6.59 8.13 -7.98
CA ARG A 80 5.94 6.82 -8.11
C ARG A 80 6.90 5.68 -7.89
N LEU A 81 8.11 5.74 -8.46
CA LEU A 81 9.14 4.71 -8.27
C LEU A 81 9.54 4.60 -6.80
N GLU A 82 9.80 5.73 -6.13
CA GLU A 82 10.10 5.76 -4.70
C GLU A 82 8.95 5.20 -3.87
N ASN A 83 7.72 5.61 -4.20
CA ASN A 83 6.53 5.19 -3.48
C ASN A 83 6.24 3.69 -3.63
N MET A 84 6.43 3.15 -4.84
CA MET A 84 6.33 1.73 -5.12
C MET A 84 7.37 0.95 -4.31
N GLN A 85 8.62 1.41 -4.27
CA GLN A 85 9.66 0.79 -3.47
C GLN A 85 9.30 0.81 -1.98
N SER A 86 8.83 1.95 -1.45
CA SER A 86 8.41 2.05 -0.05
C SER A 86 7.21 1.15 0.25
N SER A 87 6.26 1.00 -0.68
CA SER A 87 5.12 0.09 -0.56
C SER A 87 5.55 -1.38 -0.53
N GLU A 88 6.57 -1.76 -1.31
CA GLU A 88 7.15 -3.10 -1.27
C GLU A 88 7.83 -3.38 0.08
N ILE A 89 8.64 -2.44 0.58
CA ILE A 89 9.28 -2.55 1.90
C ILE A 89 8.22 -2.62 3.02
N LEU A 90 7.14 -1.84 2.91
CA LEU A 90 6.02 -1.87 3.84
C LEU A 90 5.35 -3.25 3.83
N ALA A 91 5.06 -3.80 2.65
CA ALA A 91 4.44 -5.11 2.51
C ALA A 91 5.31 -6.22 3.12
N GLU A 92 6.62 -6.22 2.84
CA GLU A 92 7.57 -7.17 3.40
C GLU A 92 7.65 -7.07 4.94
N SER A 93 7.69 -5.85 5.45
CA SER A 93 7.74 -5.57 6.90
C SER A 93 6.46 -6.04 7.59
N VAL A 94 5.29 -5.81 6.99
CA VAL A 94 4.00 -6.29 7.48
C VAL A 94 3.91 -7.81 7.46
N VAL A 95 4.34 -8.46 6.39
CA VAL A 95 4.41 -9.94 6.33
C VAL A 95 5.33 -10.49 7.42
N LYS A 96 6.48 -9.85 7.67
CA LYS A 96 7.40 -10.23 8.75
C LYS A 96 6.77 -10.08 10.14
N GLY A 97 6.06 -8.97 10.38
CA GLY A 97 5.35 -8.72 11.64
C GLY A 97 4.24 -9.74 11.87
N LEU A 98 3.39 -9.96 10.88
CA LEU A 98 2.32 -10.94 10.90
C LEU A 98 2.84 -12.37 11.10
N SER A 99 3.88 -12.77 10.37
CA SER A 99 4.49 -14.11 10.51
C SER A 99 5.02 -14.34 11.92
N ARG A 100 5.68 -13.34 12.51
CA ARG A 100 6.19 -13.43 13.89
C ARG A 100 5.09 -13.58 14.94
N VAL A 101 3.95 -12.92 14.74
CA VAL A 101 2.86 -12.90 15.74
C VAL A 101 1.87 -14.05 15.54
N LEU A 102 1.53 -14.40 14.30
CA LEU A 102 0.54 -15.43 13.96
C LEU A 102 1.17 -16.82 13.76
N GLY A 103 2.46 -16.90 13.42
CA GLY A 103 3.19 -18.15 13.18
C GLY A 103 3.03 -18.72 11.78
N GLY A 104 1.90 -18.51 11.11
CA GLY A 104 1.63 -18.99 9.75
C GLY A 104 0.80 -18.00 8.93
N LEU A 105 1.14 -17.87 7.64
CA LEU A 105 0.45 -17.05 6.65
C LEU A 105 0.18 -17.89 5.40
N ASN A 106 -0.40 -17.29 4.36
CA ASN A 106 -0.45 -17.93 3.04
C ASN A 106 0.99 -18.27 2.54
N ALA A 107 1.14 -19.37 1.78
CA ALA A 107 2.44 -19.79 1.23
C ALA A 107 3.08 -18.74 0.31
N LYS A 108 2.28 -17.88 -0.32
CA LYS A 108 2.71 -16.72 -1.11
C LYS A 108 2.04 -15.46 -0.54
N PRO A 109 2.56 -14.94 0.59
CA PRO A 109 1.90 -13.88 1.32
C PRO A 109 2.06 -12.51 0.65
N LEU A 110 3.08 -12.32 -0.19
CA LEU A 110 3.27 -11.09 -0.98
C LEU A 110 2.73 -11.28 -2.40
N ARG A 111 1.90 -10.34 -2.85
CA ARG A 111 1.23 -10.39 -4.15
C ARG A 111 1.17 -9.00 -4.79
N LYS A 112 0.91 -8.95 -6.09
CA LYS A 112 0.69 -7.71 -6.85
C LYS A 112 -0.67 -7.74 -7.53
N ALA A 113 -1.44 -6.66 -7.43
CA ALA A 113 -2.75 -6.53 -8.05
C ALA A 113 -3.14 -5.06 -8.30
N GLY A 114 -3.89 -4.80 -9.37
CA GLY A 114 -4.27 -3.46 -9.82
C GLY A 114 -5.43 -2.82 -9.04
N PHE A 115 -5.43 -2.91 -7.71
CA PHE A 115 -6.51 -2.34 -6.88
C PHE A 115 -6.50 -0.81 -6.90
N SER A 116 -7.65 -0.18 -7.17
CA SER A 116 -7.75 1.29 -7.24
C SER A 116 -7.36 2.01 -5.95
N VAL A 117 -7.51 1.36 -4.79
CA VAL A 117 -7.10 1.92 -3.48
C VAL A 117 -5.58 2.04 -3.33
N LEU A 118 -4.81 1.37 -4.19
CA LEU A 118 -3.34 1.40 -4.19
C LEU A 118 -2.77 2.37 -5.23
N LYS A 119 -3.60 3.09 -5.99
CA LYS A 119 -3.17 3.97 -7.09
C LYS A 119 -2.74 5.38 -6.65
N GLY A 120 -2.45 5.59 -5.36
CA GLY A 120 -1.88 6.86 -4.87
C GLY A 120 -0.43 7.03 -5.34
N ALA A 121 -0.11 8.16 -5.98
CA ALA A 121 1.21 8.39 -6.56
C ALA A 121 2.28 8.81 -5.52
N ASP A 122 1.86 9.33 -4.37
CA ASP A 122 2.70 10.01 -3.39
C ASP A 122 2.67 9.39 -1.98
N ILE A 123 1.82 8.38 -1.73
CA ILE A 123 1.68 7.75 -0.41
C ILE A 123 1.87 6.22 -0.51
N PRO A 124 2.74 5.62 0.32
CA PRO A 124 2.97 4.17 0.30
C PRO A 124 1.69 3.43 0.65
N ALA A 125 1.30 2.46 -0.18
CA ALA A 125 -0.01 1.81 -0.05
C ALA A 125 0.08 0.29 -0.17
N ILE A 126 -0.55 -0.40 0.79
CA ILE A 126 -0.74 -1.86 0.76
C ILE A 126 -2.20 -2.22 1.00
N LEU A 127 -2.60 -3.38 0.50
CA LEU A 127 -3.86 -4.03 0.88
C LEU A 127 -3.54 -5.32 1.61
N ILE A 128 -4.13 -5.51 2.79
CA ILE A 128 -3.99 -6.73 3.57
C ILE A 128 -5.32 -7.48 3.50
N GLU A 129 -5.28 -8.66 2.90
CA GLU A 129 -6.32 -9.67 3.00
C GLU A 129 -6.08 -10.46 4.28
N ALA A 130 -6.88 -10.24 5.33
CA ALA A 130 -6.69 -10.87 6.63
C ALA A 130 -6.88 -12.40 6.54
N GLY A 131 -7.78 -12.84 5.68
CA GLY A 131 -8.14 -14.22 5.40
C GLY A 131 -9.43 -14.25 4.59
N PHE A 132 -9.81 -15.41 4.04
CA PHE A 132 -10.97 -15.49 3.14
C PHE A 132 -12.22 -15.96 3.89
N MET A 133 -13.32 -15.22 3.82
CA MET A 133 -14.58 -15.60 4.48
C MET A 133 -15.17 -16.92 3.94
N SER A 134 -14.77 -17.33 2.73
CA SER A 134 -15.12 -18.60 2.10
C SER A 134 -14.35 -19.81 2.68
N THR A 135 -13.33 -19.58 3.50
CA THR A 135 -12.49 -20.63 4.09
C THR A 135 -12.83 -20.78 5.57
N GLU A 136 -13.28 -21.96 5.99
CA GLU A 136 -13.78 -22.20 7.36
C GLU A 136 -12.79 -21.81 8.45
N THR A 137 -11.51 -22.18 8.32
CA THR A 137 -10.45 -21.83 9.27
C THR A 137 -10.21 -20.32 9.34
N ASP A 138 -10.24 -19.63 8.20
CA ASP A 138 -10.05 -18.17 8.16
C ASP A 138 -11.27 -17.45 8.74
N LEU A 139 -12.48 -17.91 8.46
CA LEU A 139 -13.70 -17.37 9.04
C LEU A 139 -13.70 -17.51 10.57
N ALA A 140 -13.31 -18.67 11.09
CA ALA A 140 -13.17 -18.92 12.52
C ALA A 140 -12.15 -17.96 13.16
N ASN A 141 -11.00 -17.75 12.50
CA ASN A 141 -9.99 -16.78 12.92
C ASN A 141 -10.54 -15.33 12.91
N LEU A 142 -11.22 -14.93 11.83
CA LEU A 142 -11.81 -13.60 11.67
C LEU A 142 -12.89 -13.32 12.73
N GLN A 143 -13.63 -14.33 13.18
CA GLN A 143 -14.63 -14.22 14.25
C GLN A 143 -14.01 -14.23 15.65
N ASN A 144 -12.82 -14.80 15.82
CA ASN A 144 -12.11 -14.86 17.10
C ASN A 144 -11.45 -13.50 17.46
N ALA A 145 -11.85 -12.92 18.59
CA ALA A 145 -11.33 -11.64 19.07
C ALA A 145 -9.83 -11.69 19.44
N GLU A 146 -9.36 -12.79 20.01
CA GLU A 146 -7.94 -12.99 20.35
C GLU A 146 -7.09 -13.05 19.08
N TRP A 147 -7.56 -13.77 18.06
CA TRP A 147 -6.88 -13.82 16.76
C TRP A 147 -6.82 -12.43 16.11
N ARG A 148 -7.93 -11.67 16.10
CA ARG A 148 -7.94 -10.28 15.57
C ARG A 148 -6.98 -9.36 16.33
N ALA A 149 -6.86 -9.50 17.64
CA ALA A 149 -5.90 -8.74 18.44
C ALA A 149 -4.45 -9.08 18.06
N ARG A 150 -4.14 -10.36 17.89
CA ARG A 150 -2.82 -10.82 17.41
C ARG A 150 -2.54 -10.36 15.97
N PHE A 151 -3.54 -10.40 15.09
CA PHE A 151 -3.42 -9.88 13.73
C PHE A 151 -3.07 -8.39 13.74
N ALA A 152 -3.82 -7.58 14.50
CA ALA A 152 -3.56 -6.15 14.64
C ALA A 152 -2.16 -5.87 15.21
N GLU A 153 -1.70 -6.65 16.18
CA GLU A 153 -0.34 -6.55 16.73
C GLU A 153 0.73 -6.89 15.68
N GLY A 154 0.49 -7.91 14.84
CA GLY A 154 1.36 -8.26 13.72
C GLY A 154 1.48 -7.13 12.69
N VAL A 155 0.36 -6.50 12.32
CA VAL A 155 0.35 -5.33 11.43
C VAL A 155 1.11 -4.17 12.06
N ARG A 156 0.83 -3.85 13.33
CA ARG A 156 1.51 -2.78 14.08
C ARG A 156 3.01 -2.99 14.12
N LEU A 157 3.46 -4.22 14.43
CA LEU A 157 4.88 -4.56 14.44
C LEU A 157 5.51 -4.35 13.06
N GLY A 158 4.81 -4.75 11.98
CA GLY A 158 5.27 -4.53 10.62
C GLY A 158 5.42 -3.05 10.25
N VAL A 159 4.43 -2.23 10.61
CA VAL A 159 4.50 -0.78 10.40
C VAL A 159 5.68 -0.17 11.17
N MET A 160 5.94 -0.61 12.40
CA MET A 160 7.09 -0.14 13.17
C MET A 160 8.44 -0.53 12.54
N ILE A 161 8.53 -1.72 11.95
CA ILE A 161 9.73 -2.17 11.22
C ILE A 161 9.95 -1.29 9.98
N TRP A 162 8.90 -1.09 9.18
CA TRP A 162 8.96 -0.21 8.00
C TRP A 162 9.33 1.22 8.38
N TYR A 163 8.70 1.79 9.40
CA TYR A 163 8.96 3.16 9.84
C TYR A 163 10.41 3.36 10.29
N ALA A 164 11.00 2.36 10.96
CA ALA A 164 12.41 2.40 11.35
C ALA A 164 13.34 2.39 10.13
N GLN A 165 12.99 1.66 9.06
CA GLN A 165 13.73 1.65 7.80
C GLN A 165 13.58 2.96 7.04
N GLU A 166 12.36 3.49 6.93
CA GLU A 166 12.11 4.79 6.28
C GLU A 166 12.89 5.92 6.95
N LYS A 167 12.98 5.95 8.28
CA LYS A 167 13.80 6.93 9.01
C LYS A 167 15.29 6.87 8.69
N GLN A 168 15.81 5.71 8.31
CA GLN A 168 17.22 5.57 7.91
C GLN A 168 17.45 6.05 6.47
N ILE A 169 16.42 5.98 5.61
CA ILE A 169 16.51 6.35 4.20
C ILE A 169 16.13 7.82 3.98
N ALA A 170 15.25 8.39 4.80
CA ALA A 170 14.81 9.78 4.72
C ALA A 170 15.94 10.84 4.61
N PRO A 171 17.09 10.72 5.31
CA PRO A 171 18.21 11.67 5.16
C PRO A 171 18.89 11.60 3.79
N LEU A 172 18.74 10.49 3.06
CA LEU A 172 19.35 10.25 1.75
C LEU A 172 18.46 10.75 0.60
N ARG A 173 17.14 10.92 0.84
CA ARG A 173 16.15 11.37 -0.16
C ARG A 173 16.02 12.90 -0.25
N ARG A 174 16.48 13.65 0.75
CA ARG A 174 16.48 15.13 0.75
C ARG A 174 17.88 15.67 0.42
N ARG A 175 18.27 15.70 -0.86
CA ARG A 175 19.39 16.51 -1.36
C ARG A 175 19.11 16.99 -2.77
#